data_AF-A0ABD2GKK2-F1
#
_entry.id   AF-A0ABD2GKK2-F1
#
_cell.length_a   1.000
_cell.length_b   1.000
_cell.length_c   1.000
_cell.angle_alpha   90.00
_cell.angle_beta   90.00
_cell.angle_gamma   90.00
#
_symmetry.space_group_name_H-M   'P 1'
#
loop_
_entity.id
_entity.type
_entity.pdbx_description
1 polymer ?
#
loop_
_entity_poly.entity_id
_entity_poly.type
_entity_poly.pdbx_seq_one_letter_code
_entity_poly.pdbx_strand_id
1 'polypeptide(L)' 'MEKERRSSKQYGSLEKTQVEGATQKSTEDVVSMADSTITIEDIEGELSKIERIRDILVRRESELRYM' A
#
# COMPACT_ATOMS: atom_id res chain seq x y z
N MET A 1 13.24 -24.57 -15.96
CA MET A 1 11.91 -23.92 -15.96
C MET A 1 11.02 -24.75 -15.04
N GLU A 2 10.37 -24.31 -13.98
CA GLU A 2 10.40 -23.17 -13.07
C GLU A 2 9.94 -23.78 -11.73
N LYS A 3 10.60 -23.48 -10.61
CA LYS A 3 10.17 -23.98 -9.30
C LYS A 3 8.99 -23.14 -8.82
N GLU A 4 7.91 -23.82 -8.46
CA GLU A 4 6.66 -23.25 -7.95
C GLU A 4 6.88 -22.12 -6.95
N ARG A 5 6.37 -20.94 -7.28
CA ARG A 5 6.32 -19.78 -6.37
C ARG A 5 5.28 -20.08 -5.29
N ARG A 6 5.73 -20.55 -4.13
CA ARG A 6 4.88 -20.61 -2.92
C ARG A 6 4.45 -19.20 -2.56
N SER A 7 3.14 -18.92 -2.60
CA SER A 7 2.58 -17.63 -2.19
C SER A 7 2.85 -17.41 -0.69
N SER A 8 3.35 -16.22 -0.39
CA SER A 8 3.68 -15.77 0.96
C SER A 8 2.43 -15.75 1.84
N LYS A 9 2.59 -16.20 3.10
CA LYS A 9 1.57 -16.16 4.15
C LYS A 9 0.99 -14.73 4.25
N GLN A 10 -0.28 -14.57 3.87
CA GLN A 10 -1.00 -13.30 4.02
C GLN A 10 -1.18 -13.00 5.52
N TYR A 11 -0.68 -11.85 5.96
CA TYR A 11 -0.89 -11.33 7.30
C TYR A 11 -2.00 -10.27 7.24
N GLY A 12 -3.06 -10.44 8.04
CA GLY A 12 -4.23 -9.56 8.08
C GLY A 12 -5.52 -10.23 7.57
N SER A 13 -6.64 -9.89 8.21
CA SER A 13 -7.98 -10.31 7.81
C SER A 13 -8.41 -9.56 6.54
N LEU A 14 -7.90 -10.00 5.39
CA LEU A 14 -8.43 -9.58 4.09
C LEU A 14 -9.67 -10.42 3.79
N GLU A 15 -10.85 -9.81 3.90
CA GLU A 15 -12.04 -10.38 3.27
C GLU A 15 -11.75 -10.53 1.78
N LYS A 16 -11.97 -11.75 1.27
CA LYS A 16 -11.76 -12.05 -0.16
C LYS A 16 -12.79 -11.25 -0.94
N THR A 17 -12.37 -10.22 -1.66
CA THR A 17 -13.25 -9.54 -2.60
C THR A 17 -13.64 -10.52 -3.70
N GLN A 18 -14.89 -11.00 -3.66
CA GLN A 18 -15.45 -11.84 -4.70
C GLN A 18 -15.66 -10.97 -5.94
N VAL A 19 -14.84 -11.20 -6.96
CA VAL A 19 -15.02 -10.55 -8.28
C VAL A 19 -16.07 -11.34 -9.04
N GLU A 20 -17.32 -11.23 -8.60
CA GLU A 20 -18.47 -11.71 -9.36
C GLU A 20 -18.81 -10.68 -10.44
N GLY A 21 -18.67 -11.09 -11.70
CA GLY A 21 -19.25 -10.40 -12.84
C GLY A 21 -18.59 -9.07 -13.19
N ALA A 22 -17.79 -9.06 -14.26
CA ALA A 22 -17.42 -7.85 -14.99
C ALA A 22 -18.64 -7.25 -15.70
N THR A 23 -19.63 -6.78 -14.95
CA THR A 23 -20.84 -6.16 -15.48
C THR A 23 -21.24 -5.05 -14.53
N GLN A 24 -20.86 -3.82 -14.92
CA GLN A 24 -21.27 -2.55 -14.30
C GLN A 24 -20.78 -2.33 -12.86
N LYS A 25 -19.46 -2.19 -12.68
CA LYS A 25 -18.98 -1.32 -11.59
C LYS A 25 -19.47 0.09 -11.94
N SER A 26 -20.38 0.66 -11.15
CA SER A 26 -20.84 2.03 -11.34
C SER A 26 -19.63 2.95 -11.39
N THR A 27 -19.59 3.86 -12.35
CA THR A 27 -18.55 4.91 -12.44
C THR A 27 -18.52 5.80 -11.20
N GLU A 28 -19.53 5.70 -10.34
CA GLU A 28 -19.63 6.37 -9.04
C GLU A 28 -18.56 5.92 -8.02
N ASP A 29 -18.00 4.71 -8.15
CA ASP A 29 -16.90 4.23 -7.28
C ASP A 29 -15.51 4.61 -7.84
N VAL A 30 -15.45 5.33 -8.96
CA VAL A 30 -14.20 5.82 -9.55
C VAL A 30 -13.95 7.24 -9.07
N VAL A 31 -13.10 7.40 -8.07
CA VAL A 31 -12.63 8.71 -7.62
C VAL A 31 -11.65 9.27 -8.66
N SER A 32 -12.09 10.28 -9.41
CA SER A 32 -11.24 11.01 -10.34
C SER A 32 -10.21 11.82 -9.57
N MET A 33 -8.92 11.51 -9.77
CA MET A 33 -7.81 12.30 -9.23
C MET A 33 -7.43 13.48 -10.13
N ALA A 34 -8.16 13.71 -11.22
CA ALA A 34 -7.85 14.74 -12.21
C ALA A 34 -7.97 16.17 -11.65
N ASP A 35 -8.81 16.39 -10.63
CA ASP A 35 -9.02 17.69 -10.00
C ASP A 35 -8.14 17.90 -8.75
N SER A 36 -7.15 17.04 -8.52
CA SER A 36 -6.28 17.15 -7.34
C SER A 36 -5.32 18.32 -7.51
N THR A 37 -5.33 19.26 -6.55
CA THR A 37 -4.44 20.43 -6.54
C THR A 37 -3.02 20.10 -6.07
N ILE A 38 -2.73 18.83 -5.81
CA ILE A 38 -1.43 18.38 -5.30
C ILE A 38 -0.39 18.38 -6.42
N THR A 39 0.73 19.04 -6.19
CA THR A 39 1.83 19.07 -7.15
C THR A 39 2.75 17.86 -6.99
N ILE A 40 3.60 17.60 -7.99
CA ILE A 40 4.63 16.55 -7.90
C ILE A 40 5.59 16.85 -6.74
N GLU A 41 5.96 18.11 -6.56
CA GLU A 41 6.85 18.57 -5.48
C GLU A 41 6.25 18.29 -4.09
N ASP A 42 4.93 18.49 -3.92
CA ASP A 42 4.23 18.16 -2.69
C ASP A 42 4.30 16.66 -2.39
N ILE A 43 4.08 15.82 -3.41
CA ILE A 43 4.16 14.36 -3.28
C ILE A 43 5.58 13.94 -2.89
N GLU A 44 6.60 14.47 -3.57
CA GLU A 44 8.00 14.18 -3.25
C GLU A 44 8.37 14.60 -1.82
N GLY A 45 7.88 15.75 -1.37
CA GLY A 45 8.04 16.22 0.01
C GLY A 45 7.42 15.26 1.03
N GLU A 46 6.21 14.77 0.78
CA GLU A 46 5.54 13.78 1.63
C GLU A 46 6.25 12.42 1.60
N LEU A 47 6.71 11.96 0.44
CA LEU A 47 7.50 10.73 0.32
C LEU A 47 8.79 10.80 1.14
N SER A 48 9.49 11.93 1.11
CA SER A 48 10.68 12.15 1.94
C SER A 48 10.37 12.13 3.44
N LYS A 49 9.22 12.67 3.87
CA LYS A 49 8.77 12.57 5.28
C LYS A 49 8.49 11.12 5.67
N ILE A 50 7.82 10.34 4.82
CA ILE A 50 7.51 8.93 5.05
C ILE A 50 8.80 8.11 5.20
N GLU A 51 9.79 8.35 4.33
CA GLU A 51 11.08 7.64 4.40
C GLU A 51 11.80 7.89 5.73
N ARG A 52 11.85 9.15 6.18
CA ARG A 52 12.42 9.48 7.50
C ARG A 52 11.71 8.78 8.66
N ILE A 53 10.37 8.71 8.62
CA ILE A 53 9.60 8.01 9.65
C ILE A 53 9.90 6.52 9.62
N ARG A 54 9.97 5.91 8.43
CA ARG A 54 10.30 4.50 8.25
C ARG A 54 11.65 4.16 8.88
N ASP A 55 12.66 4.99 8.66
CA ASP A 55 14.00 4.81 9.25
C ASP A 55 14.01 4.82 10.78
N ILE A 56 13.19 5.68 11.39
CA ILE A 56 13.03 5.73 12.85
C ILE A 56 12.32 4.46 13.33
N LEU A 57 11.26 4.04 12.64
CA LEU A 57 10.48 2.86 13.02
C LEU A 57 11.31 1.58 12.94
N VAL A 58 12.12 1.40 11.90
CA VAL A 58 13.00 0.22 11.76
C VAL A 58 14.01 0.12 12.91
N ARG A 59 14.58 1.26 13.33
CA ARG A 59 15.50 1.29 14.49
C ARG A 59 14.78 0.92 15.77
N ARG A 60 13.64 1.56 16.06
CA ARG A 60 12.83 1.27 17.26
C ARG A 60 12.35 -0.17 17.30
N GLU A 61 11.91 -0.71 16.16
CA GLU A 61 11.53 -2.12 16.06
C GLU A 61 12.71 -3.03 16.39
N SER A 62 13.89 -2.70 15.87
CA SER A 62 15.10 -3.47 16.16
C SER A 62 15.39 -3.46 17.67
N GLU A 63 15.37 -2.29 18.31
CA GLU A 63 15.54 -2.16 19.76
C GLU A 63 14.54 -3.03 20.53
N LEU A 64 13.25 -2.97 20.19
CA LEU A 64 12.20 -3.77 20.82
C LEU A 64 12.37 -5.29 20.59
N ARG A 65 12.93 -5.71 19.46
CA ARG A 65 13.22 -7.13 19.20
C ARG A 65 14.41 -7.65 20.02
N TYR A 66 15.33 -6.76 20.40
CA TYR A 66 16.53 -7.11 21.15
C TYR A 66 16.36 -6.99 22.67
N MET A 67 15.25 -6.42 23.15
CA MET A 67 14.84 -6.39 24.56
C MET A 67 13.97 -7.60 24.91
#